data_AF-A0A965ZAZ4-F1
#
_entry.id   AF-A0A965ZAZ4-F1
#
_cell.length_a   1.000
_cell.length_b   1.000
_cell.length_c   1.000
_cell.angle_alpha   90.00
_cell.angle_beta   90.00
_cell.angle_gamma   90.00
#
_symmetry.space_group_name_H-M   'P 1'
#
loop_
_entity.id
_entity.type
_entity.pdbx_description
1 polymer ?
#
loop_
_entity_poly.entity_id
_entity_poly.type
_entity_poly.pdbx_seq_one_letter_code
_entity_poly.pdbx_strand_id
1 'polypeptide(L)'
;TFVADKMSHSVAECFKIVDRGYLRKGYYADIVLVKDNVEWKVTRDNIRYQCGWSPFEGTRFTHRVTHTFVNGNLVWENGQLHDEVKGKRLEFDR
;
A
#
# COMPACT_ATOMS: atom_id res chain seq x y z
N THR A 1 6.53 -10.43 11.30
CA THR A 1 5.41 -10.38 10.32
C THR A 1 4.11 -9.83 10.89
N PHE A 2 4.00 -9.51 12.18
CA PHE A 2 2.75 -9.00 12.80
C PHE A 2 2.05 -7.88 12.01
N VAL A 3 2.80 -6.89 11.51
CA VAL A 3 2.23 -5.80 10.69
C VAL A 3 1.63 -6.34 9.39
N ALA A 4 2.37 -7.17 8.63
CA ALA A 4 1.84 -7.78 7.41
C ALA A 4 0.64 -8.70 7.68
N ASP A 5 0.65 -9.38 8.83
CA ASP A 5 -0.47 -10.23 9.25
C ASP A 5 -1.75 -9.41 9.44
N LYS A 6 -1.68 -8.33 10.21
CA LYS A 6 -2.85 -7.48 10.51
C LYS A 6 -3.29 -6.58 9.37
N MET A 7 -2.36 -6.18 8.51
CA MET A 7 -2.65 -5.27 7.40
C MET A 7 -3.02 -6.00 6.10
N SER A 8 -2.76 -7.31 5.99
CA SER A 8 -2.92 -8.05 4.74
C SER A 8 -3.47 -9.47 4.95
N HIS A 9 -2.73 -10.36 5.62
CA HIS A 9 -3.09 -11.79 5.74
C HIS A 9 -4.45 -12.01 6.41
N SER A 10 -4.62 -11.51 7.64
CA SER A 10 -5.85 -11.65 8.42
C SER A 10 -7.05 -11.01 7.71
N VAL A 11 -6.84 -9.94 6.93
CA VAL A 11 -7.90 -9.29 6.14
C VAL A 11 -8.33 -10.19 4.99
N ALA A 12 -7.37 -10.74 4.24
CA ALA A 12 -7.65 -11.65 3.14
C ALA A 12 -8.36 -12.92 3.62
N GLU A 13 -7.94 -13.49 4.76
CA GLU A 13 -8.63 -14.64 5.39
C GLU A 13 -10.03 -14.29 5.87
N CYS A 14 -10.19 -13.16 6.59
CA CYS A 14 -11.47 -12.74 7.18
C CYS A 14 -12.56 -12.55 6.11
N PHE A 15 -12.21 -11.95 4.98
CA PHE A 15 -13.14 -11.71 3.89
C PHE A 15 -13.12 -12.81 2.81
N LYS A 16 -12.25 -13.81 2.92
CA LYS A 16 -12.02 -14.87 1.93
C LYS A 16 -11.68 -14.30 0.54
N ILE A 17 -10.73 -13.35 0.50
CA ILE A 17 -10.28 -12.70 -0.75
C ILE A 17 -9.46 -13.68 -1.57
N VAL A 18 -9.84 -13.87 -2.83
CA VAL A 18 -9.19 -14.79 -3.75
C VAL A 18 -7.83 -14.23 -4.20
N ASP A 19 -6.79 -15.07 -4.14
CA ASP A 19 -5.45 -14.86 -4.70
C ASP A 19 -4.75 -13.54 -4.29
N ARG A 20 -5.05 -13.02 -3.10
CA ARG A 20 -4.47 -11.78 -2.56
C ARG A 20 -4.10 -11.90 -1.09
N GLY A 21 -3.35 -10.92 -0.60
CA GLY A 21 -2.99 -10.79 0.81
C GLY A 21 -1.66 -11.43 1.20
N TYR A 22 -1.15 -12.40 0.43
CA TYR A 22 0.11 -13.12 0.69
C TYR A 22 1.09 -13.01 -0.48
N LEU A 23 2.39 -13.04 -0.18
CA LEU A 23 3.43 -13.28 -1.19
C LEU A 23 3.53 -14.79 -1.47
N ARG A 24 2.75 -15.27 -2.44
CA ARG A 24 2.69 -16.67 -2.84
C ARG A 24 2.65 -16.82 -4.36
N LYS A 25 3.17 -17.93 -4.87
CA LYS A 25 3.08 -18.25 -6.31
C LYS A 25 1.60 -18.34 -6.71
N GLY A 26 1.25 -17.70 -7.82
CA GLY A 26 -0.12 -17.67 -8.35
C GLY A 26 -0.97 -16.50 -7.85
N TYR A 27 -0.54 -15.79 -6.80
CA TYR A 27 -1.28 -14.64 -6.26
C TYR A 27 -0.99 -13.37 -7.07
N TYR A 28 -1.90 -12.40 -7.00
CA TYR A 28 -1.67 -11.07 -7.55
C TYR A 28 -0.46 -10.42 -6.88
N ALA A 29 0.40 -9.79 -7.69
CA ALA A 29 1.56 -9.06 -7.22
C ALA A 29 1.16 -7.66 -6.70
N ASP A 30 0.39 -7.65 -5.61
CA ASP A 30 0.09 -6.45 -4.82
C ASP A 30 1.15 -6.33 -3.72
N ILE A 31 2.08 -5.39 -3.90
CA ILE A 31 3.31 -5.34 -3.10
C ILE A 31 3.58 -3.89 -2.72
N VAL A 32 3.97 -3.66 -1.47
CA VAL A 32 4.51 -2.37 -1.01
C VAL A 32 5.96 -2.56 -0.57
N LEU A 33 6.84 -1.67 -1.03
CA LEU A 33 8.21 -1.58 -0.55
C LEU A 33 8.32 -0.41 0.41
N VAL A 34 8.70 -0.72 1.65
CA VAL A 34 8.90 0.27 2.72
C VAL A 34 10.38 0.31 3.05
N LYS A 35 10.98 1.49 2.92
CA LYS A 35 12.37 1.73 3.30
C LYS A 35 12.41 2.24 4.74
N ASP A 36 13.23 1.60 5.57
CA ASP A 36 13.54 2.01 6.93
C ASP A 36 14.69 3.03 6.95
N ASN A 37 14.97 3.59 8.12
CA ASN A 37 16.05 4.56 8.34
C ASN A 37 16.03 5.76 7.38
N VAL A 38 14.82 6.14 6.93
CA VAL A 38 14.60 7.31 6.08
C VAL A 38 13.51 8.14 6.73
N GLU A 39 13.89 9.35 7.17
CA GLU A 39 12.94 10.28 7.75
C GLU A 39 11.95 10.78 6.68
N TRP A 40 10.67 10.73 7.01
CA TRP A 40 9.59 11.28 6.21
C TRP A 40 8.70 12.17 7.07
N LYS A 41 8.76 13.48 6.85
CA LYS A 41 7.87 14.45 7.49
C LYS A 41 6.61 14.60 6.66
N VAL A 42 5.44 14.40 7.28
CA VAL A 42 4.16 14.72 6.64
C VAL A 42 3.99 16.24 6.58
N THR A 43 3.76 16.76 5.39
CA THR A 43 3.50 18.18 5.13
C THR A 43 2.28 18.30 4.24
N ARG A 44 1.60 19.45 4.28
CA ARG A 44 0.46 19.71 3.40
C ARG A 44 0.74 19.40 1.92
N ASP A 45 1.94 19.71 1.44
CA ASP A 45 2.35 19.51 0.03
C ASP A 45 2.48 18.05 -0.38
N ASN A 46 2.71 17.13 0.57
CA ASN A 46 2.86 15.71 0.29
C ASN A 46 1.61 14.88 0.61
N ILE A 47 0.53 15.53 1.04
CA ILE A 47 -0.78 14.93 1.21
C ILE A 47 -1.48 14.85 -0.16
N ARG A 48 -1.92 13.65 -0.53
CA ARG A 48 -2.63 13.40 -1.80
C ARG A 48 -4.15 13.33 -1.66
N TYR A 49 -4.69 13.51 -0.45
CA TYR A 49 -6.14 13.55 -0.24
C TYR A 49 -6.75 14.81 -0.86
N GLN A 50 -7.93 14.68 -1.46
CA GLN A 50 -8.67 15.81 -2.03
C GLN A 50 -8.96 16.92 -1.00
N CYS A 51 -9.17 16.56 0.27
CA CYS A 51 -9.40 17.53 1.35
C CYS A 51 -8.13 18.28 1.78
N GLY A 52 -6.94 17.84 1.36
CA GLY A 52 -5.67 18.53 1.59
C GLY A 52 -5.19 18.59 3.04
N TRP A 53 -5.68 17.71 3.92
CA TRP A 53 -5.24 17.64 5.33
C TRP A 53 -5.09 16.20 5.83
N SER A 54 -4.34 16.03 6.92
CA SER A 54 -4.14 14.74 7.61
C SER A 54 -3.93 15.00 9.11
N PRO A 55 -4.45 14.15 10.01
CA PRO A 55 -4.14 14.24 11.44
C PRO A 55 -2.65 14.01 11.73
N PHE A 56 -1.90 13.46 10.76
CA PHE A 56 -0.46 13.22 10.89
C PHE A 56 0.39 14.40 10.39
N GLU A 57 -0.17 15.51 9.95
CA GLU A 57 0.62 16.67 9.52
C GLU A 57 1.63 17.11 10.59
N GLY A 58 2.88 17.38 10.18
CA GLY A 58 4.00 17.66 11.08
C GLY A 58 4.68 16.44 11.70
N THR A 59 4.04 15.26 11.66
CA THR A 59 4.62 14.00 12.15
C THR A 59 5.82 13.58 11.31
N ARG A 60 6.87 13.07 11.97
CA ARG A 60 8.04 12.46 11.32
C ARG A 60 7.99 10.95 11.49
N PHE A 61 7.87 10.23 10.38
CA PHE A 61 8.03 8.78 10.34
C PHE A 61 9.47 8.41 10.04
N THR A 62 9.94 7.29 10.58
CA THR A 62 11.28 6.73 10.29
C THR A 62 11.30 5.79 9.09
N HIS A 63 10.15 5.65 8.44
CA HIS A 63 9.92 4.77 7.31
C HIS A 63 9.24 5.54 6.18
N ARG A 64 9.55 5.16 4.94
CA ARG A 64 8.93 5.73 3.75
C ARG A 64 8.53 4.64 2.77
N VAL A 65 7.29 4.73 2.27
CA VAL A 65 6.87 3.91 1.13
C VAL A 65 7.59 4.40 -0.12
N THR A 66 8.41 3.53 -0.71
CA THR A 66 9.19 3.86 -1.91
C THR A 66 8.49 3.38 -3.17
N HIS A 67 7.90 2.19 -3.15
CA HIS A 67 7.22 1.62 -4.30
C HIS A 67 5.91 0.95 -3.88
N THR A 68 4.91 1.04 -4.75
CA THR A 68 3.68 0.27 -4.65
C THR A 68 3.39 -0.37 -5.99
N PHE A 69 3.11 -1.67 -5.97
CA PHE A 69 2.69 -2.46 -7.11
C PHE A 69 1.25 -2.89 -6.91
N VAL A 70 0.43 -2.77 -7.96
CA VAL A 70 -0.95 -3.26 -7.99
C VAL A 70 -1.08 -4.19 -9.19
N ASN A 71 -1.45 -5.45 -8.94
CA ASN A 71 -1.50 -6.51 -9.94
C ASN A 71 -0.20 -6.63 -10.76
N GLY A 72 0.96 -6.39 -10.13
CA GLY A 72 2.29 -6.41 -10.76
C GLY A 72 2.68 -5.13 -11.52
N ASN A 73 1.83 -4.10 -11.55
CA ASN A 73 2.13 -2.83 -12.20
C ASN A 73 2.65 -1.83 -11.17
N LEU A 74 3.74 -1.14 -11.47
CA LEU A 74 4.26 -0.05 -10.65
C LEU A 74 3.29 1.15 -10.72
N VAL A 75 2.64 1.47 -9.60
CA VAL A 75 1.66 2.58 -9.51
C VAL A 75 2.19 3.75 -8.69
N TRP A 76 3.19 3.54 -7.85
CA TRP A 76 3.85 4.57 -7.07
C TRP A 76 5.35 4.32 -7.03
N GLU A 77 6.14 5.36 -7.27
CA GLU A 77 7.59 5.33 -7.17
C GLU A 77 8.12 6.65 -6.62
N ASN A 78 8.75 6.61 -5.44
CA ASN A 78 9.54 7.69 -4.84
C ASN A 78 8.87 9.08 -4.78
N GLY A 79 7.53 9.16 -4.70
CA GLY A 79 6.81 10.45 -4.67
C GLY A 79 5.93 10.69 -5.91
N GLN A 80 6.15 9.90 -6.96
CA GLN A 80 5.43 9.98 -8.22
C GLN A 80 4.34 8.91 -8.28
N LEU A 81 3.14 9.33 -8.66
CA LEU A 81 2.00 8.45 -8.93
C LEU A 81 1.93 8.18 -10.44
N HIS A 82 1.72 6.92 -10.81
CA HIS A 82 1.40 6.52 -12.18
C HIS A 82 -0.11 6.31 -12.28
N ASP A 83 -0.82 7.34 -12.73
CA ASP A 83 -2.28 7.49 -12.57
C ASP A 83 -3.11 6.67 -13.58
N GLU A 84 -2.55 5.58 -14.09
CA GLU A 84 -3.27 4.64 -14.92
C GLU A 84 -4.08 3.69 -14.05
N VAL A 85 -5.33 3.43 -14.42
CA VAL A 85 -6.17 2.47 -13.69
C VAL A 85 -5.62 1.05 -13.90
N LYS A 86 -4.87 0.55 -12.92
CA LYS A 86 -4.32 -0.81 -12.88
C LYS A 86 -5.05 -1.75 -11.92
N GLY A 87 -6.04 -1.22 -11.18
CA GLY A 87 -6.85 -1.97 -10.23
C GLY A 87 -7.78 -2.98 -10.88
N LYS A 88 -8.12 -4.04 -10.14
CA LYS A 88 -9.14 -5.03 -10.51
C LYS A 88 -10.11 -5.18 -9.34
N ARG A 89 -11.37 -5.46 -9.64
CA ARG A 89 -12.37 -5.79 -8.61
C ARG A 89 -11.92 -7.03 -7.84
N LEU A 90 -12.11 -7.02 -6.52
CA LEU A 90 -11.84 -8.17 -5.67
C LEU A 90 -12.86 -9.29 -5.90
N GLU A 91 -12.38 -10.52 -5.87
CA GLU A 91 -13.20 -11.73 -5.86
C GLU A 91 -13.17 -12.35 -4.46
N PHE A 92 -14.29 -12.94 -4.05
CA PHE A 92 -14.45 -13.50 -2.71
C PHE A 92 -15.02 -14.92 -2.83
N ASP A 93 -14.35 -15.89 -2.21
CA ASP A 93 -14.77 -17.29 -2.20
C ASP A 93 -15.70 -17.52 -1.00
N ARG A 94 -17.02 -17.37 -1.19
CA ARG A 94 -18.00 -17.36 -0.09
C ARG A 94 -18.53 -18.75 0.25
#